data_AF-A0A524JDI5-F1
#
_entry.id   AF-A0A524JDI5-F1
#
_cell.length_a   1.000
_cell.length_b   1.000
_cell.length_c   1.000
_cell.angle_alpha   90.00
_cell.angle_beta   90.00
_cell.angle_gamma   90.00
#
_symmetry.space_group_name_H-M   'P 1'
#
loop_
_entity.id
_entity.type
_entity.pdbx_description
1 polymer ?
#
loop_
_entity_poly.entity_id
_entity_poly.type
_entity_poly.pdbx_seq_one_letter_code
_entity_poly.pdbx_strand_id
1 'polypeptide(L)'
;MTPWLLVAIALLIAAVLTQVLVPRLGERRIERHLAGNGGEAFVAIAAMPALRLLRGTGDRILVRGRRLAIGMSTEGGGLTALDGFAEVDIALRDFSTGPFEVAYFELTRNGDGPYLMRSEAVTSGVALAGYSSEQIGGLALLLHVLAKQAPLGSRGVPVSVEVELTSAEGMVSISSGGGTIAGYPAGPIAAMIAAAVARRLEINY
;
A
#
# COMPACT_ATOMS: atom_id res chain seq x y z
N MET A 1 0.98 38.91 35.48
CA MET A 1 0.44 37.89 34.56
C MET A 1 -0.41 36.94 35.39
N THR A 2 -1.67 36.74 35.04
CA THR A 2 -2.55 35.81 35.76
C THR A 2 -2.06 34.37 35.54
N PRO A 3 -2.13 33.48 36.55
CA PRO A 3 -1.64 32.10 36.46
C PRO A 3 -2.31 31.32 35.30
N TRP A 4 -3.53 31.69 34.94
CA TRP A 4 -4.26 31.19 33.78
C TRP A 4 -3.58 31.46 32.43
N LEU A 5 -2.87 32.58 32.31
CA LEU A 5 -2.17 32.96 31.09
C LEU A 5 -0.93 32.08 30.87
N LEU A 6 -0.24 31.69 31.95
CA LEU A 6 0.87 30.74 31.89
C LEU A 6 0.40 29.33 31.51
N VAL A 7 -0.72 28.88 32.06
CA VAL A 7 -1.33 27.58 31.72
C VAL A 7 -1.75 27.55 30.24
N ALA A 8 -2.38 28.63 29.74
CA ALA A 8 -2.77 28.72 28.34
C ALA A 8 -1.58 28.69 27.38
N ILE A 9 -0.49 29.40 27.70
CA ILE A 9 0.75 29.37 26.92
C ILE A 9 1.37 27.97 26.94
N ALA A 10 1.44 27.32 28.10
CA ALA A 10 1.99 25.97 28.22
C ALA A 10 1.20 24.93 27.40
N LEU A 11 -0.14 25.00 27.44
CA LEU A 11 -1.01 24.14 26.63
C LEU A 11 -0.84 24.40 25.13
N LEU A 12 -0.69 25.66 24.73
CA LEU A 12 -0.46 26.03 23.33
C LEU A 12 0.89 25.50 22.84
N ILE A 13 1.96 25.65 23.62
CA ILE A 13 3.28 25.07 23.32
C ILE A 13 3.20 23.54 23.23
N ALA A 14 2.52 22.89 24.18
CA ALA A 14 2.33 21.44 24.16
C ALA A 14 1.55 20.99 22.91
N ALA A 15 0.52 21.73 22.49
CA ALA A 15 -0.23 21.45 21.28
C ALA A 15 0.65 21.58 20.02
N VAL A 16 1.46 22.65 19.90
CA VAL A 16 2.38 22.83 18.77
C VAL A 16 3.44 21.73 18.74
N LEU A 17 4.03 21.38 19.88
CA LEU A 17 5.02 20.30 19.97
C LEU A 17 4.42 18.95 19.58
N THR A 18 3.20 18.66 20.03
CA THR A 18 2.47 17.43 19.66
C THR A 18 2.20 17.38 18.16
N GLN A 19 1.85 18.52 17.55
CA GLN A 19 1.63 18.63 16.11
C GLN A 19 2.89 18.37 15.28
N VAL A 20 4.08 18.59 15.82
CA VAL A 20 5.35 18.33 15.12
C VAL A 20 5.92 16.94 15.44
N LEU A 21 5.82 16.49 16.69
CA LEU A 21 6.42 15.22 17.13
C LEU A 21 5.62 14.01 16.68
N VAL A 22 4.29 14.04 16.79
CA VAL A 22 3.44 12.87 16.51
C VAL A 22 3.57 12.42 15.04
N PRO A 23 3.46 13.31 14.03
CA PRO A 23 3.64 12.90 12.63
C PRO A 23 5.02 12.31 12.37
N ARG A 24 6.09 12.97 12.86
CA ARG A 24 7.48 12.52 12.67
C ARG A 24 7.77 11.15 13.29
N LEU A 25 7.14 10.82 14.41
CA LEU A 25 7.29 9.51 15.04
C LEU A 25 6.57 8.42 14.23
N GLY A 26 5.38 8.71 13.71
CA GLY A 26 4.64 7.83 12.81
C GLY A 26 5.40 7.53 11.51
N GLU A 27 5.93 8.58 10.87
CA GLU A 27 6.75 8.50 9.65
C GLU A 27 7.92 7.53 9.84
N ARG A 28 8.77 7.78 10.84
CA ARG A 28 9.96 6.94 11.12
C ARG A 28 9.62 5.49 11.47
N ARG A 29 8.41 5.22 11.98
CA ARG A 29 7.98 3.86 12.31
C ARG A 29 7.61 3.12 11.04
N ILE A 30 6.83 3.75 10.16
CA ILE A 30 6.44 3.17 8.86
C ILE A 30 7.67 3.00 7.97
N GLU A 31 8.58 3.97 7.93
CA GLU A 31 9.84 3.87 7.17
C GLU A 31 10.64 2.64 7.59
N ARG A 32 10.86 2.46 8.91
CA ARG A 32 11.57 1.29 9.44
C ARG A 32 10.84 -0.02 9.18
N HIS A 33 9.51 -0.01 9.20
CA HIS A 33 8.73 -1.22 8.93
C HIS A 33 8.78 -1.59 7.44
N LEU A 34 8.65 -0.61 6.54
CA LEU A 34 8.77 -0.81 5.09
C LEU A 34 10.19 -1.27 4.72
N ALA A 35 11.23 -0.59 5.22
CA ALA A 35 12.63 -0.90 4.92
C ALA A 35 13.22 -2.04 5.77
N GLY A 36 12.43 -2.63 6.68
CA GLY A 36 12.92 -3.62 7.65
C GLY A 36 13.48 -4.91 7.04
N ASN A 37 13.08 -5.21 5.80
CA ASN A 37 13.56 -6.36 5.02
C ASN A 37 14.52 -5.93 3.89
N GLY A 38 15.02 -4.69 3.93
CA GLY A 38 15.83 -4.07 2.88
C GLY A 38 15.12 -2.94 2.14
N GLY A 39 15.92 -2.16 1.41
CA GLY A 39 15.46 -1.03 0.61
C GLY A 39 15.41 0.29 1.37
N GLU A 40 14.77 1.27 0.74
CA GLU A 40 14.60 2.62 1.25
C GLU A 40 13.13 3.00 1.18
N ALA A 41 12.60 3.54 2.28
CA ALA A 41 11.27 4.08 2.35
C ALA A 41 11.33 5.48 2.96
N PHE A 42 10.57 6.39 2.37
CA PHE A 42 10.33 7.74 2.84
C PHE A 42 8.83 7.90 3.02
N VAL A 43 8.42 8.38 4.19
CA VAL A 43 7.02 8.55 4.54
C VAL A 43 6.82 9.95 5.08
N ALA A 44 5.81 10.65 4.57
CA ALA A 44 5.39 11.94 5.08
C ALA A 44 3.90 11.90 5.41
N ILE A 45 3.53 12.32 6.63
CA ILE A 45 2.16 12.26 7.12
C ILE A 45 1.74 13.64 7.61
N ALA A 46 0.58 14.10 7.16
CA ALA A 46 -0.03 15.34 7.62
C ALA A 46 -1.40 15.06 8.25
N ALA A 47 -1.63 15.61 9.44
CA ALA A 47 -2.92 15.58 10.10
C ALA A 47 -3.11 16.78 11.02
N MET A 48 -4.24 17.47 10.85
CA MET A 48 -4.67 18.58 11.68
C MET A 48 -6.07 18.28 12.23
N PRO A 49 -6.23 18.18 13.57
CA PRO A 49 -5.18 18.11 14.60
C PRO A 49 -4.39 16.80 14.57
N ALA A 50 -3.10 16.82 14.94
CA ALA A 50 -2.24 15.62 14.91
C ALA A 50 -2.71 14.46 15.80
N LEU A 51 -3.54 14.72 16.82
CA LEU A 51 -4.20 13.66 17.61
C LEU A 51 -5.08 12.74 16.75
N ARG A 52 -5.53 13.18 15.58
CA ARG A 52 -6.27 12.34 14.62
C ARG A 52 -5.46 11.13 14.16
N LEU A 53 -4.13 11.23 14.11
CA LEU A 53 -3.24 10.12 13.74
C LEU A 53 -3.29 8.98 14.75
N LEU A 54 -3.52 9.29 16.03
CA LEU A 54 -3.70 8.27 17.08
C LEU A 54 -4.97 7.44 16.88
N ARG A 55 -5.91 7.93 16.05
CA ARG A 55 -7.14 7.22 15.66
C ARG A 55 -7.05 6.67 14.23
N GLY A 56 -5.87 6.68 13.60
CA GLY A 56 -5.68 6.22 12.23
C GLY A 56 -6.25 7.16 11.16
N THR A 57 -6.45 8.45 11.47
CA THR A 57 -7.00 9.43 10.51
C THR A 57 -6.07 10.61 10.29
N GLY A 58 -6.05 11.17 9.09
CA GLY A 58 -5.21 12.31 8.73
C GLY A 58 -5.73 13.07 7.52
N ASP A 59 -5.01 14.10 7.13
CA ASP A 59 -5.33 14.89 5.94
C ASP A 59 -4.60 14.35 4.73
N ARG A 60 -3.33 13.96 4.89
CA ARG A 60 -2.51 13.42 3.80
C ARG A 60 -1.54 12.34 4.27
N ILE A 61 -1.37 11.30 3.46
CA ILE A 61 -0.28 10.33 3.56
C ILE A 61 0.47 10.24 2.24
N LEU A 62 1.78 10.47 2.28
CA LEU A 62 2.68 10.33 1.16
C LEU A 62 3.71 9.25 1.47
N VAL A 63 3.84 8.28 0.57
CA VAL A 63 4.80 7.19 0.69
C VAL A 63 5.62 7.12 -0.59
N ARG A 64 6.94 7.09 -0.44
CA ARG A 64 7.89 6.85 -1.52
C ARG A 64 8.81 5.72 -1.10
N GLY A 65 8.96 4.70 -1.93
CA GLY A 65 9.78 3.53 -1.58
C GLY A 65 10.51 2.95 -2.75
N ARG A 66 11.64 2.29 -2.47
CA ARG A 66 12.44 1.59 -3.49
C ARG A 66 13.14 0.37 -2.94
N ARG A 67 13.32 -0.67 -3.77
CA ARG A 67 14.09 -1.88 -3.40
C ARG A 67 13.54 -2.58 -2.16
N LEU A 68 12.22 -2.50 -1.98
CA LEU A 68 11.52 -3.05 -0.82
C LEU A 68 11.21 -4.53 -1.05
N ALA A 69 11.12 -5.29 0.04
CA ALA A 69 10.61 -6.66 0.04
C ALA A 69 9.33 -6.72 0.88
N ILE A 70 8.18 -6.74 0.21
CA ILE A 70 6.85 -6.69 0.82
C ILE A 70 6.25 -8.10 0.80
N GLY A 71 5.85 -8.62 1.96
CA GLY A 71 5.18 -9.92 2.02
C GLY A 71 3.77 -9.85 1.42
N MET A 72 3.36 -10.87 0.68
CA MET A 72 1.99 -10.94 0.17
C MET A 72 1.03 -11.36 1.29
N SER A 73 -0.14 -10.72 1.35
CA SER A 73 -1.21 -11.07 2.30
C SER A 73 -2.33 -11.78 1.57
N THR A 74 -2.70 -12.99 2.02
CA THR A 74 -3.85 -13.76 1.52
C THR A 74 -5.16 -13.42 2.20
N GLU A 75 -5.07 -12.87 3.41
CA GLU A 75 -6.20 -12.20 4.05
C GLU A 75 -6.36 -10.88 3.28
N GLY A 76 -7.49 -10.69 2.61
CA GLY A 76 -7.82 -9.46 1.90
C GLY A 76 -7.75 -8.28 2.87
N GLY A 77 -6.59 -7.61 2.90
CA GLY A 77 -6.33 -6.45 3.74
C GLY A 77 -6.87 -5.23 3.04
N GLY A 78 -7.92 -4.62 3.60
CA GLY A 78 -8.59 -3.48 3.02
C GLY A 78 -7.68 -2.25 2.84
N LEU A 79 -8.15 -1.29 2.02
CA LEU A 79 -7.61 0.08 2.00
C LEU A 79 -8.01 0.87 3.26
N THR A 80 -8.57 0.21 4.28
CA THR A 80 -9.09 0.79 5.52
C THR A 80 -8.07 1.66 6.26
N ALA A 81 -6.80 1.24 6.29
CA ALA A 81 -5.73 2.03 6.89
C ALA A 81 -5.50 3.37 6.16
N LEU A 82 -5.84 3.43 4.87
CA LEU A 82 -5.73 4.61 4.01
C LEU A 82 -7.04 5.41 3.95
N ASP A 83 -8.18 4.78 4.23
CA ASP A 83 -9.51 5.41 4.19
C ASP A 83 -9.64 6.56 5.20
N GLY A 84 -8.85 6.52 6.27
CA GLY A 84 -8.76 7.59 7.26
C GLY A 84 -8.08 8.88 6.77
N PHE A 85 -7.50 8.87 5.56
CA PHE A 85 -6.81 10.00 4.95
C PHE A 85 -7.60 10.60 3.79
N ALA A 86 -7.69 11.93 3.76
CA ALA A 86 -8.32 12.64 2.64
C ALA A 86 -7.47 12.60 1.37
N GLU A 87 -6.15 12.64 1.48
CA GLU A 87 -5.22 12.52 0.36
C GLU A 87 -4.26 11.34 0.56
N VAL A 88 -4.17 10.49 -0.43
CA VAL A 88 -3.25 9.34 -0.46
C VAL A 88 -2.39 9.45 -1.70
N ASP A 89 -1.08 9.37 -1.53
CA ASP A 89 -0.11 9.41 -2.61
C ASP A 89 1.04 8.44 -2.33
N ILE A 90 0.91 7.21 -2.81
CA ILE A 90 1.88 6.14 -2.62
C ILE A 90 2.55 5.85 -3.95
N ALA A 91 3.88 5.90 -4.00
CA ALA A 91 4.65 5.50 -5.16
C ALA A 91 5.83 4.63 -4.74
N LEU A 92 5.83 3.37 -5.16
CA LEU A 92 6.87 2.40 -4.88
C LEU A 92 7.53 1.97 -6.19
N ARG A 93 8.85 1.75 -6.15
CA ARG A 93 9.64 1.34 -7.30
C ARG A 93 10.51 0.14 -6.97
N ASP A 94 10.78 -0.69 -7.96
CA ASP A 94 11.74 -1.80 -7.85
C ASP A 94 11.55 -2.63 -6.56
N PHE A 95 10.33 -3.09 -6.26
CA PHE A 95 10.06 -3.87 -5.05
C PHE A 95 9.51 -5.24 -5.39
N SER A 96 9.74 -6.21 -4.52
CA SER A 96 9.18 -7.56 -4.68
C SER A 96 7.99 -7.76 -3.75
N THR A 97 6.96 -8.42 -4.27
CA THR A 97 5.81 -8.89 -3.49
C THR A 97 5.41 -10.31 -3.89
N GLY A 98 5.75 -11.28 -3.04
CA GLY A 98 5.64 -12.69 -3.36
C GLY A 98 6.37 -13.08 -4.66
N PRO A 99 5.71 -13.71 -5.65
CA PRO A 99 6.29 -14.11 -6.93
C PRO A 99 6.28 -12.98 -7.99
N PHE A 100 6.02 -11.73 -7.58
CA PHE A 100 5.98 -10.57 -8.47
C PHE A 100 7.15 -9.63 -8.18
N GLU A 101 7.91 -9.31 -9.22
CA GLU A 101 8.87 -8.22 -9.23
C GLU A 101 8.17 -6.98 -9.79
N VAL A 102 7.93 -5.98 -8.94
CA VAL A 102 7.15 -4.79 -9.29
C VAL A 102 8.12 -3.64 -9.60
N ALA A 103 8.16 -3.23 -10.87
CA ALA A 103 8.98 -2.11 -11.31
C ALA A 103 8.39 -0.77 -10.83
N TYR A 104 7.06 -0.66 -10.91
CA TYR A 104 6.33 0.55 -10.55
C TYR A 104 4.99 0.23 -9.90
N PHE A 105 4.68 0.90 -8.80
CA PHE A 105 3.36 0.90 -8.20
C PHE A 105 3.00 2.31 -7.76
N GLU A 106 1.80 2.73 -8.08
CA GLU A 106 1.24 4.01 -7.72
C GLU A 106 -0.19 3.82 -7.24
N LEU A 107 -0.52 4.42 -6.10
CA LEU A 107 -1.87 4.44 -5.56
C LEU A 107 -2.16 5.86 -5.09
N THR A 108 -3.16 6.49 -5.71
CA THR A 108 -3.54 7.86 -5.40
C THR A 108 -5.02 7.97 -5.05
N ARG A 109 -5.37 8.89 -4.15
CA ARG A 109 -6.76 9.25 -3.83
C ARG A 109 -6.79 10.71 -3.41
N ASN A 110 -7.82 11.43 -3.86
CA ASN A 110 -8.08 12.81 -3.48
C ASN A 110 -9.51 12.94 -2.94
N GLY A 111 -9.63 13.40 -1.70
CA GLY A 111 -10.89 13.49 -0.97
C GLY A 111 -11.56 12.12 -0.79
N ASP A 112 -12.89 12.10 -0.93
CA ASP A 112 -13.69 10.89 -0.77
C ASP A 112 -13.80 10.03 -2.05
N GLY A 113 -13.04 10.37 -3.09
CA GLY A 113 -13.08 9.69 -4.39
C GLY A 113 -12.52 8.26 -4.38
N PRO A 114 -12.59 7.56 -5.53
CA PRO A 114 -11.96 6.25 -5.69
C PRO A 114 -10.44 6.37 -5.63
N TYR A 115 -9.79 5.25 -5.31
CA TYR A 115 -8.36 5.11 -5.42
C TYR A 115 -8.00 4.78 -6.87
N LEU A 116 -7.06 5.53 -7.44
CA LEU A 116 -6.48 5.24 -8.74
C LEU A 116 -5.20 4.42 -8.51
N MET A 117 -5.20 3.18 -8.98
CA MET A 117 -4.06 2.28 -8.85
C MET A 117 -3.44 2.02 -10.22
N ARG A 118 -2.12 2.18 -10.32
CA ARG A 118 -1.32 1.76 -11.47
C ARG A 118 -0.16 0.91 -11.01
N SER A 119 0.05 -0.24 -11.66
CA SER A 119 1.12 -1.16 -11.33
C SER A 119 1.71 -1.81 -12.56
N GLU A 120 3.03 -1.91 -12.58
CA GLU A 120 3.79 -2.68 -13.57
C GLU A 120 4.68 -3.68 -12.83
N ALA A 121 4.44 -4.95 -13.10
CA ALA A 121 5.13 -6.06 -12.47
C ALA A 121 5.53 -7.12 -13.51
N VAL A 122 6.45 -7.99 -13.12
CA VAL A 122 6.85 -9.16 -13.88
C VAL A 122 6.76 -10.37 -12.96
N THR A 123 6.23 -11.46 -13.49
CA THR A 123 6.25 -12.76 -12.80
C THR A 123 6.79 -13.85 -13.72
N SER A 124 6.95 -15.08 -13.24
CA SER A 124 7.36 -16.22 -14.07
C SER A 124 6.72 -17.51 -13.57
N GLY A 125 6.68 -18.54 -14.43
CA GLY A 125 6.15 -19.84 -14.04
C GLY A 125 6.92 -20.45 -12.85
N VAL A 126 8.25 -20.30 -12.80
CA VAL A 126 9.08 -20.77 -11.68
C VAL A 126 8.80 -19.98 -10.40
N ALA A 127 8.66 -18.65 -10.48
CA ALA A 127 8.34 -17.83 -9.31
C ALA A 127 6.98 -18.22 -8.71
N LEU A 128 5.98 -18.47 -9.55
CA LEU A 128 4.66 -18.93 -9.11
C LEU A 128 4.69 -20.36 -8.55
N ALA A 129 5.44 -21.28 -9.18
CA ALA A 129 5.57 -22.66 -8.71
C ALA A 129 6.28 -22.76 -7.36
N GLY A 130 7.20 -21.83 -7.06
CA GLY A 130 7.86 -21.72 -5.76
C GLY A 130 7.00 -21.11 -4.66
N TYR A 131 5.81 -20.60 -4.99
CA TYR A 131 4.91 -19.94 -4.03
C TYR A 131 3.87 -20.94 -3.48
N SER A 132 3.77 -21.06 -2.15
CA SER A 132 3.02 -22.09 -1.41
C SER A 132 1.55 -22.24 -1.84
N SER A 133 1.07 -23.49 -1.93
CA SER A 133 -0.30 -23.89 -2.29
C SER A 133 -1.41 -23.34 -1.41
N GLU A 134 -1.11 -22.95 -0.17
CA GLU A 134 -2.08 -22.33 0.73
C GLU A 134 -2.43 -20.88 0.32
N GLN A 135 -1.57 -20.23 -0.47
CA GLN A 135 -1.78 -18.88 -1.00
C GLN A 135 -2.19 -18.86 -2.48
N ILE A 136 -2.29 -20.04 -3.12
CA ILE A 136 -2.60 -20.21 -4.55
C ILE A 136 -4.09 -19.98 -4.87
N GLY A 137 -5.00 -19.86 -3.90
CA GLY A 137 -6.43 -19.69 -4.15
C GLY A 137 -6.78 -18.62 -5.18
N GLY A 138 -6.10 -17.47 -5.15
CA GLY A 138 -6.23 -16.40 -6.16
C GLY A 138 -5.30 -16.53 -7.38
N LEU A 139 -4.27 -17.37 -7.29
CA LEU A 139 -3.19 -17.55 -8.28
C LEU A 139 -3.35 -18.83 -9.13
N ALA A 140 -4.33 -19.68 -8.87
CA ALA A 140 -4.54 -20.94 -9.58
C ALA A 140 -4.83 -20.76 -11.09
N LEU A 141 -5.60 -19.72 -11.44
CA LEU A 141 -5.97 -19.44 -12.84
C LEU A 141 -4.76 -19.06 -13.70
N LEU A 142 -3.84 -18.27 -13.17
CA LEU A 142 -2.65 -17.80 -13.87
C LEU A 142 -1.56 -18.86 -13.95
N LEU A 143 -1.45 -19.75 -12.95
CA LEU A 143 -0.70 -21.00 -13.09
C LEU A 143 -1.26 -21.85 -14.25
N HIS A 144 -2.58 -21.96 -14.37
CA HIS A 144 -3.23 -22.69 -15.47
C HIS A 144 -2.96 -22.06 -16.85
N VAL A 145 -3.00 -20.74 -16.96
CA VAL A 145 -2.71 -20.02 -18.22
C VAL A 145 -1.25 -20.17 -18.61
N LEU A 146 -0.33 -20.00 -17.65
CA LEU A 146 1.11 -20.11 -17.90
C LEU A 146 1.54 -21.56 -18.19
N ALA A 147 0.93 -22.54 -17.54
CA ALA A 147 1.17 -23.95 -17.82
C ALA A 147 0.76 -24.35 -19.25
N LYS A 148 -0.27 -23.70 -19.83
CA LYS A 148 -0.67 -23.91 -21.23
C LYS A 148 0.25 -23.21 -22.24
N GLN A 149 1.08 -22.27 -21.80
CA GLN A 149 2.04 -21.54 -22.62
C GLN A 149 3.46 -22.05 -22.34
N ALA A 150 3.81 -23.21 -22.89
CA ALA A 150 5.18 -23.74 -22.82
C ALA A 150 6.08 -23.10 -23.92
N PRO A 151 7.37 -22.77 -23.64
CA PRO A 151 8.12 -22.92 -22.40
C PRO A 151 8.40 -21.56 -21.73
N LEU A 152 7.46 -21.02 -20.94
CA LEU A 152 7.64 -19.76 -20.19
C LEU A 152 8.17 -19.95 -18.76
N GLY A 153 8.67 -21.13 -18.39
CA GLY A 153 9.08 -21.44 -17.01
C GLY A 153 10.00 -20.38 -16.38
N SER A 154 10.96 -19.86 -17.16
CA SER A 154 11.91 -18.82 -16.74
C SER A 154 11.73 -17.48 -17.46
N ARG A 155 10.75 -17.35 -18.36
CA ARG A 155 10.54 -16.11 -19.12
C ARG A 155 9.64 -15.18 -18.29
N GLY A 156 10.11 -13.96 -18.08
CA GLY A 156 9.32 -12.93 -17.41
C GLY A 156 8.04 -12.65 -18.18
N VAL A 157 6.91 -12.75 -17.48
CA VAL A 157 5.57 -12.41 -17.98
C VAL A 157 5.20 -11.05 -17.40
N PRO A 158 5.08 -10.01 -18.25
CA PRO A 158 4.70 -8.69 -17.78
C PRO A 158 3.24 -8.68 -17.34
N VAL A 159 2.99 -7.94 -16.28
CA VAL A 159 1.70 -7.71 -15.64
C VAL A 159 1.56 -6.20 -15.54
N SER A 160 0.60 -5.64 -16.28
CA SER A 160 0.28 -4.22 -16.19
C SER A 160 -1.18 -4.07 -15.77
N VAL A 161 -1.38 -3.19 -14.79
CA VAL A 161 -2.67 -3.00 -14.15
C VAL A 161 -2.92 -1.52 -13.97
N GLU A 162 -4.08 -1.07 -14.46
CA GLU A 162 -4.61 0.25 -14.19
C GLU A 162 -6.08 0.09 -13.83
N VAL A 163 -6.42 0.38 -12.58
CA VAL A 163 -7.76 0.16 -12.02
C VAL A 163 -8.14 1.28 -11.07
N GLU A 164 -9.44 1.54 -11.01
CA GLU A 164 -10.07 2.31 -9.96
C GLU A 164 -10.58 1.35 -8.89
N LEU A 165 -10.19 1.60 -7.64
CA LEU A 165 -10.57 0.82 -6.49
C LEU A 165 -11.48 1.67 -5.59
N THR A 166 -12.56 1.08 -5.11
CA THR A 166 -13.40 1.64 -4.07
C THR A 166 -13.29 0.78 -2.83
N SER A 167 -13.00 1.43 -1.71
CA SER A 167 -13.03 0.79 -0.39
C SER A 167 -14.42 1.00 0.23
N ALA A 168 -15.10 -0.09 0.57
CA ALA A 168 -16.38 -0.05 1.26
C ALA A 168 -16.40 -1.12 2.35
N GLU A 169 -16.71 -0.73 3.59
CA GLU A 169 -16.79 -1.65 4.75
C GLU A 169 -15.52 -2.51 4.97
N GLY A 170 -14.35 -1.95 4.63
CA GLY A 170 -13.07 -2.65 4.71
C GLY A 170 -12.81 -3.67 3.61
N MET A 171 -13.71 -3.78 2.63
CA MET A 171 -13.51 -4.55 1.41
C MET A 171 -13.11 -3.65 0.25
N VAL A 172 -12.11 -4.10 -0.51
CA VAL A 172 -11.67 -3.44 -1.74
C VAL A 172 -12.45 -4.05 -2.91
N SER A 173 -13.13 -3.19 -3.65
CA SER A 173 -13.85 -3.53 -4.87
C SER A 173 -13.28 -2.74 -6.05
N ILE A 174 -13.30 -3.33 -7.23
CA ILE A 174 -12.88 -2.63 -8.46
C ILE A 174 -14.12 -1.91 -8.99
N SER A 175 -14.07 -0.58 -9.03
CA SER A 175 -15.18 0.23 -9.53
C SER A 175 -15.12 0.38 -11.05
N SER A 176 -13.92 0.58 -11.60
CA SER A 176 -13.70 0.69 -13.04
C SER A 176 -12.24 0.38 -13.40
N GLY A 177 -11.95 0.21 -14.69
CA GLY A 177 -10.61 -0.16 -15.17
C GLY A 177 -10.32 -1.66 -15.12
N GLY A 178 -9.12 -2.02 -15.55
CA GLY A 178 -8.68 -3.41 -15.65
C GLY A 178 -7.22 -3.50 -16.11
N GLY A 179 -6.51 -4.51 -15.59
CA GLY A 179 -5.22 -4.91 -16.14
C GLY A 179 -5.35 -6.16 -16.98
N THR A 180 -4.33 -6.44 -17.81
CA THR A 180 -4.24 -7.73 -18.50
C THR A 180 -2.93 -8.45 -18.18
N ILE A 181 -3.01 -9.76 -17.99
CA ILE A 181 -1.86 -10.66 -17.92
C ILE A 181 -2.00 -11.60 -19.10
N ALA A 182 -1.13 -11.46 -20.11
CA ALA A 182 -1.20 -12.26 -21.33
C ALA A 182 -2.62 -12.31 -21.96
N GLY A 183 -3.38 -11.20 -21.88
CA GLY A 183 -4.74 -11.07 -22.41
C GLY A 183 -5.88 -11.42 -21.44
N TYR A 184 -5.60 -11.80 -20.18
CA TYR A 184 -6.62 -12.16 -19.18
C TYR A 184 -6.80 -11.07 -18.10
N PRO A 185 -8.02 -10.89 -17.54
CA PRO A 185 -8.29 -9.88 -16.52
C PRO A 185 -7.40 -10.01 -15.28
N ALA A 186 -6.69 -8.93 -14.93
CA ALA A 186 -5.77 -8.88 -13.79
C ALA A 186 -6.41 -8.34 -12.49
N GLY A 187 -7.72 -8.08 -12.48
CA GLY A 187 -8.42 -7.41 -11.38
C GLY A 187 -8.17 -8.02 -9.99
N PRO A 188 -8.34 -9.34 -9.79
CA PRO A 188 -8.09 -9.96 -8.49
C PRO A 188 -6.65 -9.77 -7.98
N ILE A 189 -5.67 -9.79 -8.88
CA ILE A 189 -4.25 -9.59 -8.54
C ILE A 189 -4.00 -8.13 -8.16
N ALA A 190 -4.65 -7.20 -8.87
CA ALA A 190 -4.62 -5.77 -8.55
C ALA A 190 -5.00 -5.51 -7.09
N ALA A 191 -6.15 -6.07 -6.68
CA ALA A 191 -6.65 -5.94 -5.33
C ALA A 191 -5.69 -6.55 -4.29
N MET A 192 -5.06 -7.70 -4.59
CA MET A 192 -4.08 -8.32 -3.68
C MET A 192 -2.81 -7.49 -3.52
N ILE A 193 -2.28 -6.90 -4.60
CA ILE A 193 -1.09 -6.04 -4.52
C ILE A 193 -1.42 -4.78 -3.71
N ALA A 194 -2.55 -4.13 -3.99
CA ALA A 194 -3.02 -2.98 -3.22
C ALA A 194 -3.16 -3.30 -1.73
N ALA A 195 -3.79 -4.43 -1.42
CA ALA A 195 -3.98 -4.92 -0.06
C ALA A 195 -2.65 -5.18 0.68
N ALA A 196 -1.69 -5.84 0.01
CA ALA A 196 -0.38 -6.12 0.58
C ALA A 196 0.39 -4.83 0.92
N VAL A 197 0.34 -3.84 0.02
CA VAL A 197 0.95 -2.52 0.26
C VAL A 197 0.25 -1.80 1.41
N ALA A 198 -1.08 -1.74 1.41
CA ALA A 198 -1.86 -1.08 2.46
C ALA A 198 -1.61 -1.69 3.85
N ARG A 199 -1.58 -3.03 3.95
CA ARG A 199 -1.29 -3.74 5.20
C ARG A 199 0.11 -3.42 5.74
N ARG A 200 1.09 -3.21 4.86
CA ARG A 200 2.45 -2.84 5.29
C ARG A 200 2.53 -1.39 5.80
N LEU A 201 1.56 -0.55 5.43
CA LEU A 201 1.43 0.83 5.89
C LEU A 201 0.61 0.96 7.17
N GLU A 202 -0.09 -0.10 7.58
CA GLU A 202 -0.93 -0.11 8.76
C GLU A 202 -0.11 0.14 10.04
N ILE A 203 -0.46 1.21 10.76
CA ILE A 203 0.14 1.54 12.05
C ILE A 203 -0.66 0.81 13.14
N ASN A 204 -0.18 -0.34 13.59
CA ASN A 204 -0.60 -0.88 14.88
C ASN A 204 -0.03 0.02 15.99
N TYR A 205 -0.90 0.85 16.59
CA TYR A 205 -0.58 1.65 17.78
C TYR A 205 -0.51 0.77 19.03
#